data_AF-A0A7Z8Y8I8-F1
#
_entry.id   AF-A0A7Z8Y8I8-F1
#
_cell.length_a   1.000
_cell.length_b   1.000
_cell.length_c   1.000
_cell.angle_alpha   90.00
_cell.angle_beta   90.00
_cell.angle_gamma   90.00
#
_symmetry.space_group_name_H-M   'P 1'
#
loop_
_entity.id
_entity.type
_entity.pdbx_description
1 polymer ?
#
loop_
_entity_poly.entity_id
_entity_poly.type
_entity_poly.pdbx_seq_one_letter_code
_entity_poly.pdbx_strand_id
1 'polypeptide(L)'
;MNSIVQRPRGILLDFGGVIVSTRKRETWVQEVAAEISQLIDGALPLERIEADVRAGETAAKLVRNALARPARAPEFTHTGYILDFVAAEWPEHLRRQIAEHASHLCYLTGLRSEEREMRRGTRELLEWCRAEGIAVGIASNALSGRVHREWNRDHGLSRFFRAEVYSDEAGIRKPDARFLWRAAEAIGVPISQCWYVGDHLDRDVLCGKRAGAASAVLMPAPNAEKRPFATEVEPDLTVADPAELLSVLQSLPARGAKAAATSAATSSAPETSAPETATQVAAPTSAATTSEPRTPEAAERVAAARQLRRQAENAVLRVEEYLRGAFRGNMHVEYKEGVHDQVTEHDRASEKILIDALLAQCPTASIIGEEYGMIEGSGPVTFYLDPIDGTSNFVQGIAFFCASVGVAYDGEICAGAILDPMARNLFSADSEAAYLNDAVLRTPQALPAGRATLITGYPTVKDLKIDGETALQRQAQLIQNFSSVRRVGSGALSLCHVAAGWTDSALGASVNAWDIAAGMQIVRMAGGTYQPLWYGEPESGTADQDAPGYLAWGPGGNYPVLEQVAAQIRAAR
;
A
#
# COMPACT_ATOMS: atom_id res chain seq x y z
N MET A 1 -37.59 -14.44 9.38
CA MET A 1 -37.51 -14.74 7.93
C MET A 1 -36.10 -15.23 7.66
N ASN A 2 -35.90 -16.56 7.54
CA ASN A 2 -34.60 -17.14 7.22
C ASN A 2 -34.23 -16.76 5.78
N SER A 3 -33.24 -15.89 5.62
CA SER A 3 -32.53 -15.70 4.36
C SER A 3 -32.03 -17.06 3.88
N ILE A 4 -32.44 -17.48 2.68
CA ILE A 4 -31.93 -18.70 2.06
C ILE A 4 -30.44 -18.45 1.79
N VAL A 5 -29.58 -19.12 2.55
CA VAL A 5 -28.12 -19.07 2.35
C VAL A 5 -27.83 -19.66 0.97
N GLN A 6 -27.39 -18.82 0.02
CA GLN A 6 -26.98 -19.25 -1.31
C GLN A 6 -25.49 -19.61 -1.36
N ARG A 7 -25.07 -20.35 -2.39
CA ARG A 7 -23.63 -20.61 -2.64
C ARG A 7 -22.84 -19.29 -2.76
N PRO A 8 -21.72 -19.12 -2.03
CA PRO A 8 -20.93 -17.90 -2.10
C PRO A 8 -20.30 -17.70 -3.47
N ARG A 9 -19.99 -16.45 -3.83
CA ARG A 9 -19.21 -16.14 -5.04
C ARG A 9 -17.71 -16.27 -4.83
N GLY A 10 -17.26 -16.05 -3.60
CA GLY A 10 -15.86 -16.17 -3.21
C GLY A 10 -15.71 -16.94 -1.91
N ILE A 11 -14.60 -17.65 -1.73
CA ILE A 11 -14.23 -18.26 -0.47
C ILE A 11 -12.82 -17.80 -0.13
N LEU A 12 -12.67 -17.20 1.04
CA LEU A 12 -11.39 -16.85 1.62
C LEU A 12 -11.07 -17.89 2.71
N LEU A 13 -9.90 -18.51 2.60
CA LEU A 13 -9.46 -19.56 3.52
C LEU A 13 -8.28 -19.05 4.34
N ASP A 14 -8.29 -19.32 5.65
CA ASP A 14 -7.03 -19.36 6.40
C ASP A 14 -6.15 -20.51 5.89
N PHE A 15 -4.84 -20.40 6.07
CA PHE A 15 -3.91 -21.45 5.65
C PHE A 15 -3.74 -22.50 6.75
N GLY A 16 -3.20 -22.09 7.90
CA GLY A 16 -3.06 -22.94 9.08
C GLY A 16 -4.44 -23.32 9.64
N GLY A 17 -4.57 -24.54 10.15
CA GLY A 17 -5.82 -25.01 10.74
C GLY A 17 -6.95 -25.28 9.74
N VAL A 18 -6.94 -24.74 8.53
CA VAL A 18 -7.99 -24.94 7.52
C VAL A 18 -7.50 -25.75 6.33
N ILE A 19 -6.44 -25.30 5.64
CA ILE A 19 -5.86 -26.02 4.49
C ILE A 19 -4.93 -27.12 5.00
N VAL A 20 -4.14 -26.81 6.03
CA VAL A 20 -3.16 -27.71 6.65
C VAL A 20 -3.40 -27.84 8.15
N SER A 21 -3.09 -29.01 8.69
CA SER A 21 -2.85 -29.18 10.12
C SER A 21 -1.36 -29.03 10.40
N THR A 22 -1.02 -28.43 11.54
CA THR A 22 0.38 -28.20 11.93
C THR A 22 0.75 -28.93 13.22
N ARG A 23 2.01 -29.34 13.31
CA ARG A 23 2.63 -29.89 14.51
C ARG A 23 3.99 -29.22 14.71
N LYS A 24 4.28 -28.76 15.93
CA LYS A 24 5.60 -28.22 16.25
C LYS A 24 6.69 -29.27 16.10
N ARG A 25 7.79 -28.89 15.46
CA ARG A 25 9.04 -29.67 15.44
C ARG A 25 9.77 -29.46 16.77
N GLU A 26 10.55 -30.42 17.24
CA GLU A 26 11.29 -30.29 18.50
C GLU A 26 12.62 -29.54 18.34
N THR A 27 13.27 -29.71 17.18
CA THR A 27 14.63 -29.21 16.89
C THR A 27 14.68 -27.82 16.25
N TRP A 28 13.54 -27.19 16.03
CA TRP A 28 13.46 -25.95 15.25
C TRP A 28 14.23 -24.79 15.86
N VAL A 29 14.27 -24.71 17.19
CA VAL A 29 15.01 -23.65 17.90
C VAL A 29 16.50 -23.79 17.62
N GLN A 30 17.03 -25.01 17.73
CA GLN A 30 18.43 -25.31 17.49
C GLN A 30 18.82 -25.02 16.04
N GLU A 31 17.95 -25.38 15.09
CA GLU A 31 18.14 -25.10 13.65
C GLU A 31 18.21 -23.59 13.37
N VAL A 32 17.27 -22.80 13.93
CA VAL A 32 17.25 -21.34 13.74
C VAL A 32 18.42 -20.67 14.48
N ALA A 33 18.73 -21.11 15.70
CA ALA A 33 19.84 -20.56 16.48
C ALA A 33 21.20 -20.84 15.82
N ALA A 34 21.37 -22.00 15.21
CA ALA A 34 22.58 -22.34 14.46
C ALA A 34 22.76 -21.41 13.25
N GLU A 35 21.69 -21.12 12.51
CA GLU A 35 21.74 -20.15 11.40
C GLU A 35 22.11 -18.75 11.90
N ILE A 36 21.44 -18.28 12.94
CA ILE A 36 21.73 -16.98 13.55
C ILE A 36 23.19 -16.92 13.99
N SER A 37 23.69 -17.97 14.64
CA SER A 37 25.08 -18.05 15.09
C SER A 37 26.07 -17.89 13.94
N GLN A 38 25.78 -18.48 12.77
CA GLN A 38 26.59 -18.28 11.57
C GLN A 38 26.53 -16.84 11.05
N LEU A 39 25.33 -16.24 11.02
CA LEU A 39 25.14 -14.87 10.52
C LEU A 39 25.81 -13.80 11.40
N ILE A 40 26.07 -14.10 12.68
CA ILE A 40 26.80 -13.21 13.60
C ILE A 40 28.23 -13.68 13.89
N ASP A 41 28.79 -14.55 13.06
CA ASP A 41 30.16 -15.08 13.17
C ASP A 41 30.48 -15.68 14.56
N GLY A 42 29.50 -16.30 15.20
CA GLY A 42 29.64 -16.90 16.53
C GLY A 42 29.84 -15.89 17.66
N ALA A 43 29.49 -14.61 17.47
CA ALA A 43 29.69 -13.54 18.45
C ALA A 43 28.93 -13.75 19.78
N LEU A 44 27.88 -14.58 19.79
CA LEU A 44 27.15 -14.99 20.99
C LEU A 44 27.18 -16.52 21.16
N PRO A 45 27.20 -17.03 22.41
CA PRO A 45 27.07 -18.47 22.67
C PRO A 45 25.76 -19.01 22.11
N LEU A 46 25.80 -20.18 21.47
CA LEU A 46 24.63 -20.81 20.84
C LEU A 46 23.47 -21.01 21.83
N GLU A 47 23.77 -21.41 23.07
CA GLU A 47 22.78 -21.59 24.13
C GLU A 47 22.01 -20.30 24.45
N ARG A 48 22.69 -19.15 24.38
CA ARG A 48 22.06 -17.83 24.56
C ARG A 48 21.10 -17.55 23.39
N ILE A 49 21.54 -17.77 22.16
CA ILE A 49 20.72 -17.56 20.97
C ILE A 49 19.47 -18.44 21.01
N GLU A 50 19.61 -19.71 21.41
CA GLU A 50 18.47 -20.61 21.59
C GLU A 50 17.47 -20.10 22.64
N ALA A 51 17.96 -19.62 23.78
CA ALA A 51 17.12 -19.04 24.82
C ALA A 51 16.37 -17.80 24.30
N ASP A 52 17.07 -16.93 23.57
CA ASP A 52 16.53 -15.71 22.98
C ASP A 52 15.48 -15.99 21.89
N VAL A 53 15.69 -17.00 21.04
CA VAL A 53 14.69 -17.47 20.06
C VAL A 53 13.43 -17.99 20.75
N ARG A 54 13.56 -18.79 21.83
CA ARG A 54 12.41 -19.28 22.61
C ARG A 54 11.66 -18.14 23.31
N ALA A 55 12.40 -17.22 23.91
CA ALA A 55 11.85 -16.04 24.58
C ALA A 55 11.10 -15.16 23.58
N GLY A 56 11.71 -14.89 22.42
CA GLY A 56 11.13 -14.08 21.37
C GLY A 56 9.86 -14.69 20.77
N GLU A 57 9.85 -16.00 20.52
CA GLU A 57 8.64 -16.70 20.07
C GLU A 57 7.50 -16.59 21.09
N THR A 58 7.82 -16.76 22.38
CA THR A 58 6.85 -16.66 23.47
C THR A 58 6.30 -15.24 23.59
N ALA A 59 7.16 -14.23 23.59
CA ALA A 59 6.79 -12.83 23.67
C ALA A 59 5.92 -12.41 22.47
N ALA A 60 6.35 -12.75 21.25
CA ALA A 60 5.57 -12.48 20.05
C ALA A 60 4.20 -13.16 20.09
N LYS A 61 4.09 -14.41 20.57
CA LYS A 61 2.79 -15.09 20.74
C LYS A 61 1.86 -14.33 21.69
N LEU A 62 2.37 -13.82 22.81
CA LEU A 62 1.60 -13.04 23.77
C LEU A 62 1.09 -11.73 23.15
N VAL A 63 1.95 -11.00 22.44
CA VAL A 63 1.54 -9.76 21.77
C VAL A 63 0.53 -10.05 20.66
N ARG A 64 0.72 -11.10 19.86
CA ARG A 64 -0.25 -11.52 18.83
C ARG A 64 -1.61 -11.87 19.41
N ASN A 65 -1.64 -12.51 20.59
CA ASN A 65 -2.89 -12.77 21.31
C ASN A 65 -3.54 -11.47 21.80
N ALA A 66 -2.76 -10.51 22.29
CA ALA A 66 -3.29 -9.19 22.66
C ALA A 66 -3.85 -8.43 21.43
N LEU A 67 -3.18 -8.54 20.28
CA LEU A 67 -3.59 -7.94 19.01
C LEU A 67 -4.87 -8.55 18.41
N ALA A 68 -5.37 -9.66 18.95
CA ALA A 68 -6.69 -10.17 18.59
C ALA A 68 -7.87 -9.40 19.23
N ARG A 69 -7.60 -8.41 20.10
CA ARG A 69 -8.63 -7.55 20.73
C ARG A 69 -8.99 -6.30 19.91
N PRO A 70 -8.03 -5.43 19.52
CA PRO A 70 -8.36 -4.16 18.90
C PRO A 70 -9.04 -4.32 17.53
N ALA A 71 -9.77 -3.28 17.12
CA ALA A 71 -10.37 -3.20 15.78
C ALA A 71 -9.32 -3.05 14.67
N ARG A 72 -8.23 -2.33 14.99
CA ARG A 72 -7.05 -2.19 14.14
C ARG A 72 -5.90 -2.99 14.74
N ALA A 73 -5.38 -3.94 13.99
CA ALA A 73 -4.31 -4.82 14.43
C ALA A 73 -3.17 -4.74 13.40
N PRO A 74 -2.09 -3.98 13.68
CA PRO A 74 -0.92 -3.98 12.81
C PRO A 74 -0.19 -5.33 12.87
N GLU A 75 0.53 -5.68 11.80
CA GLU A 75 1.47 -6.80 11.81
C GLU A 75 2.88 -6.31 12.15
N PHE A 76 3.71 -7.20 12.72
CA PHE A 76 5.13 -6.90 12.89
C PHE A 76 5.85 -6.91 11.54
N THR A 77 6.79 -5.99 11.34
CA THR A 77 7.79 -6.17 10.28
C THR A 77 8.69 -7.36 10.65
N HIS A 78 9.33 -7.99 9.65
CA HIS A 78 10.32 -9.03 9.94
C HIS A 78 11.47 -8.50 10.80
N THR A 79 11.95 -7.28 10.48
CA THR A 79 12.96 -6.57 11.25
C THR A 79 12.51 -6.37 12.69
N GLY A 80 11.31 -5.84 12.91
CA GLY A 80 10.73 -5.66 14.25
C GLY A 80 10.58 -7.00 14.99
N TYR A 81 10.18 -8.08 14.31
CA TYR A 81 10.11 -9.39 14.94
C TYR A 81 11.48 -9.85 15.47
N ILE A 82 12.52 -9.75 14.64
CA ILE A 82 13.87 -10.18 15.01
C ILE A 82 14.47 -9.25 16.05
N LEU A 83 14.38 -7.93 15.88
CA LEU A 83 15.03 -6.98 16.76
C LEU A 83 14.30 -6.81 18.09
N ASP A 84 12.97 -6.81 18.11
CA ASP A 84 12.22 -6.49 19.34
C ASP A 84 11.92 -7.72 20.19
N PHE A 85 11.96 -8.92 19.60
CA PHE A 85 11.67 -10.16 20.33
C PHE A 85 12.85 -11.12 20.45
N VAL A 86 13.67 -11.29 19.40
CA VAL A 86 14.79 -12.25 19.44
C VAL A 86 16.06 -11.55 19.93
N ALA A 87 16.49 -10.49 19.27
CA ALA A 87 17.74 -9.78 19.54
C ALA A 87 17.57 -8.58 20.50
N ALA A 88 16.47 -8.55 21.29
CA ALA A 88 16.05 -7.40 22.09
C ALA A 88 17.17 -6.88 23.02
N GLU A 89 17.93 -7.78 23.63
CA GLU A 89 18.97 -7.47 24.62
C GLU A 89 20.39 -7.65 24.06
N TRP A 90 20.53 -7.70 22.73
CA TRP A 90 21.83 -7.88 22.09
C TRP A 90 22.58 -6.55 21.94
N PRO A 91 23.93 -6.59 21.87
CA PRO A 91 24.72 -5.41 21.49
C PRO A 91 24.27 -4.80 20.17
N GLU A 92 24.24 -3.47 20.09
CA GLU A 92 23.69 -2.74 18.92
C GLU A 92 24.38 -3.07 17.59
N HIS A 93 25.66 -3.40 17.59
CA HIS A 93 26.35 -3.84 16.36
C HIS A 93 25.82 -5.19 15.85
N LEU A 94 25.52 -6.15 16.74
CA LEU A 94 24.93 -7.43 16.36
C LEU A 94 23.46 -7.28 15.96
N ARG A 95 22.73 -6.35 16.60
CA ARG A 95 21.36 -5.99 16.20
C ARG A 95 21.32 -5.47 14.77
N ARG A 96 22.22 -4.55 14.40
CA ARG A 96 22.34 -4.05 13.02
C ARG A 96 22.69 -5.16 12.03
N GLN A 97 23.65 -6.02 12.36
CA GLN A 97 24.04 -7.15 11.52
C GLN A 97 22.88 -8.12 11.28
N ILE A 98 22.16 -8.53 12.33
CA ILE A 98 21.07 -9.51 12.19
C ILE A 98 19.82 -8.92 11.50
N ALA A 99 19.65 -7.59 11.55
CA ALA A 99 18.55 -6.89 10.87
C ALA A 99 18.56 -7.12 9.36
N GLU A 100 19.74 -7.12 8.73
CA GLU A 100 19.91 -7.36 7.28
C GLU A 100 19.38 -8.73 6.84
N HIS A 101 19.34 -9.68 7.77
CA HIS A 101 18.89 -11.05 7.54
C HIS A 101 17.47 -11.32 8.07
N ALA A 102 16.76 -10.30 8.56
CA ALA A 102 15.52 -10.52 9.30
C ALA A 102 14.44 -11.25 8.50
N SER A 103 14.28 -10.90 7.22
CA SER A 103 13.33 -11.60 6.34
C SER A 103 13.68 -13.07 6.11
N HIS A 104 14.97 -13.38 6.00
CA HIS A 104 15.43 -14.75 5.86
C HIS A 104 15.19 -15.56 7.14
N LEU A 105 15.47 -14.97 8.30
CA LEU A 105 15.26 -15.61 9.60
C LEU A 105 13.78 -15.84 9.93
N CYS A 106 12.89 -14.89 9.59
CA CYS A 106 11.44 -15.08 9.72
C CYS A 106 10.93 -16.22 8.81
N TYR A 107 11.42 -16.28 7.57
CA TYR A 107 11.14 -17.39 6.66
C TYR A 107 11.61 -18.73 7.23
N LEU A 108 12.88 -18.83 7.66
CA LEU A 108 13.42 -20.05 8.25
C LEU A 108 12.67 -20.45 9.51
N THR A 109 12.34 -19.50 10.38
CA THR A 109 11.56 -19.76 11.58
C THR A 109 10.21 -20.36 11.22
N GLY A 110 9.46 -19.78 10.28
CA GLY A 110 8.18 -20.31 9.83
C GLY A 110 8.29 -21.67 9.13
N LEU A 111 9.36 -21.90 8.37
CA LEU A 111 9.63 -23.15 7.68
C LEU A 111 9.97 -24.28 8.67
N ARG A 112 10.81 -24.00 9.66
CA ARG A 112 11.37 -25.00 10.56
C ARG A 112 10.53 -25.25 11.80
N SER A 113 9.68 -24.30 12.24
CA SER A 113 8.91 -24.42 13.47
C SER A 113 7.83 -25.50 13.42
N GLU A 114 7.30 -25.81 12.24
CA GLU A 114 6.11 -26.63 12.08
C GLU A 114 6.24 -27.62 10.92
N GLU A 115 5.81 -28.86 11.16
CA GLU A 115 5.42 -29.82 10.14
C GLU A 115 3.98 -29.56 9.71
N ARG A 116 3.71 -29.71 8.42
CA ARG A 116 2.42 -29.38 7.81
C ARG A 116 1.89 -30.57 7.03
N GLU A 117 0.67 -30.97 7.33
CA GLU A 117 -0.04 -32.03 6.63
C GLU A 117 -1.36 -31.49 6.07
N MET A 118 -1.64 -31.79 4.80
CA MET A 118 -2.88 -31.37 4.14
C MET A 118 -4.10 -31.91 4.87
N ARG A 119 -5.08 -31.05 5.21
CA ARG A 119 -6.33 -31.51 5.82
C ARG A 119 -7.16 -32.31 4.82
N ARG A 120 -7.92 -33.27 5.34
CA ARG A 120 -8.84 -34.12 4.57
C ARG A 120 -9.86 -33.28 3.81
N GLY A 121 -10.02 -33.54 2.51
CA GLY A 121 -11.00 -32.85 1.66
C GLY A 121 -10.50 -31.54 1.06
N THR A 122 -9.29 -31.07 1.38
CA THR A 122 -8.78 -29.78 0.89
C THR A 122 -8.72 -29.74 -0.64
N ARG A 123 -8.18 -30.79 -1.27
CA ARG A 123 -8.03 -30.83 -2.72
C ARG A 123 -9.40 -30.92 -3.42
N GLU A 124 -10.26 -31.77 -2.91
CA GLU A 124 -11.61 -32.01 -3.42
C GLU A 124 -12.46 -30.73 -3.32
N LEU A 125 -12.36 -30.00 -2.20
CA LEU A 125 -13.01 -28.71 -2.03
C LEU A 125 -12.54 -27.70 -3.08
N LEU A 126 -11.22 -27.55 -3.26
CA LEU A 126 -10.65 -26.59 -4.21
C LEU A 126 -10.98 -26.93 -5.66
N GLU A 127 -10.95 -28.22 -6.03
CA GLU A 127 -11.33 -28.71 -7.35
C GLU A 127 -12.81 -28.45 -7.64
N TRP A 128 -13.68 -28.71 -6.66
CA TRP A 128 -15.10 -28.43 -6.78
C TRP A 128 -15.39 -26.93 -6.89
N CYS A 129 -14.76 -26.09 -6.05
CA CYS A 129 -14.90 -24.64 -6.14
C CYS A 129 -14.51 -24.12 -7.53
N ARG A 130 -13.43 -24.65 -8.11
CA ARG A 130 -13.01 -24.30 -9.47
C ARG A 130 -14.05 -24.72 -10.52
N ALA A 131 -14.59 -25.93 -10.41
CA ALA A 131 -15.63 -26.42 -11.33
C ALA A 131 -16.92 -25.57 -11.27
N GLU A 132 -17.28 -25.08 -10.08
CA GLU A 132 -18.45 -24.23 -9.84
C GLU A 132 -18.21 -22.73 -10.08
N GLY A 133 -17.00 -22.34 -10.49
CA GLY A 133 -16.65 -20.93 -10.72
C GLY A 133 -16.70 -20.08 -9.44
N ILE A 134 -16.37 -20.67 -8.29
CA ILE A 134 -16.20 -19.98 -7.01
C ILE A 134 -14.75 -19.50 -6.93
N ALA A 135 -14.54 -18.18 -6.79
CA ALA A 135 -13.19 -17.64 -6.64
C ALA A 135 -12.65 -17.99 -5.25
N VAL A 136 -11.50 -18.65 -5.18
CA VAL A 136 -10.87 -19.00 -3.89
C VAL A 136 -9.63 -18.14 -3.68
N GLY A 137 -9.44 -17.64 -2.47
CA GLY A 137 -8.22 -16.94 -2.05
C GLY A 137 -7.76 -17.38 -0.67
N ILE A 138 -6.51 -17.08 -0.36
CA ILE A 138 -5.96 -17.24 0.99
C ILE A 138 -5.93 -15.88 1.69
N ALA A 139 -6.36 -15.87 2.95
CA ALA A 139 -6.24 -14.74 3.85
C ALA A 139 -5.72 -15.23 5.21
N SER A 140 -4.40 -15.28 5.37
CA SER A 140 -3.77 -15.93 6.51
C SER A 140 -2.79 -15.05 7.27
N ASN A 141 -2.83 -15.12 8.61
CA ASN A 141 -1.80 -14.51 9.42
C ASN A 141 -0.55 -15.39 9.31
N ALA A 142 0.60 -14.82 8.96
CA ALA A 142 1.84 -15.57 8.78
C ALA A 142 3.02 -14.80 9.39
N LEU A 143 4.01 -15.53 9.92
CA LEU A 143 5.32 -14.93 10.20
C LEU A 143 6.07 -14.65 8.89
N SER A 144 5.87 -15.49 7.88
CA SER A 144 6.35 -15.27 6.52
C SER A 144 5.39 -15.94 5.53
N GLY A 145 4.67 -15.16 4.75
CA GLY A 145 3.72 -15.65 3.73
C GLY A 145 4.39 -16.53 2.67
N ARG A 146 5.69 -16.31 2.44
CA ARG A 146 6.54 -17.12 1.56
C ARG A 146 6.47 -18.61 1.88
N VAL A 147 6.47 -19.00 3.16
CA VAL A 147 6.42 -20.42 3.58
C VAL A 147 5.13 -21.08 3.08
N HIS A 148 4.00 -20.39 3.20
CA HIS A 148 2.69 -20.91 2.79
C HIS A 148 2.60 -21.00 1.27
N ARG A 149 3.09 -19.97 0.55
CA ARG A 149 3.09 -19.93 -0.92
C ARG A 149 3.95 -21.04 -1.53
N GLU A 150 5.14 -21.28 -0.96
CA GLU A 150 6.01 -22.38 -1.39
C GLU A 150 5.34 -23.74 -1.10
N TRP A 151 4.78 -23.93 0.08
CA TRP A 151 4.07 -25.17 0.42
C TRP A 151 2.90 -25.44 -0.54
N ASN A 152 2.08 -24.41 -0.84
CA ASN A 152 0.99 -24.53 -1.81
C ASN A 152 1.49 -24.91 -3.19
N ARG A 153 2.58 -24.29 -3.67
CA ARG A 153 3.17 -24.58 -4.97
C ARG A 153 3.64 -26.02 -5.03
N ASP A 154 4.39 -26.46 -4.03
CA ASP A 154 5.03 -27.78 -4.00
C ASP A 154 3.99 -28.92 -3.90
N HIS A 155 2.80 -28.63 -3.34
CA HIS A 155 1.66 -29.56 -3.31
C HIS A 155 0.66 -29.35 -4.47
N GLY A 156 0.99 -28.47 -5.42
CA GLY A 156 0.21 -28.19 -6.62
C GLY A 156 -1.12 -27.49 -6.34
N LEU A 157 -1.23 -26.73 -5.25
CA LEU A 157 -2.44 -26.02 -4.85
C LEU A 157 -2.51 -24.58 -5.36
N SER A 158 -1.39 -23.92 -5.64
CA SER A 158 -1.37 -22.51 -6.10
C SER A 158 -2.31 -22.22 -7.28
N ARG A 159 -2.50 -23.20 -8.17
CA ARG A 159 -3.42 -23.11 -9.32
C ARG A 159 -4.90 -22.93 -8.98
N PHE A 160 -5.30 -23.15 -7.72
CA PHE A 160 -6.68 -23.01 -7.26
C PHE A 160 -6.94 -21.65 -6.61
N PHE A 161 -5.90 -20.93 -6.21
CA PHE A 161 -6.03 -19.63 -5.56
C PHE A 161 -5.91 -18.52 -6.58
N ARG A 162 -6.90 -17.63 -6.63
CA ARG A 162 -6.85 -16.41 -7.43
C ARG A 162 -5.93 -15.36 -6.80
N ALA A 163 -5.81 -15.38 -5.48
CA ALA A 163 -4.88 -14.55 -4.74
C ALA A 163 -4.48 -15.25 -3.43
N GLU A 164 -3.24 -15.01 -3.00
CA GLU A 164 -2.73 -15.43 -1.70
C GLU A 164 -2.27 -14.19 -0.92
N VAL A 165 -3.01 -13.81 0.13
CA VAL A 165 -2.75 -12.62 0.95
C VAL A 165 -2.32 -13.04 2.35
N TYR A 166 -1.13 -12.57 2.74
CA TYR A 166 -0.50 -12.87 4.03
C TYR A 166 -0.25 -11.61 4.85
N SER A 167 -0.35 -11.71 6.19
CA SER A 167 -0.31 -10.53 7.06
C SER A 167 1.04 -9.81 7.08
N ASP A 168 2.16 -10.54 6.94
CA ASP A 168 3.51 -9.98 6.87
C ASP A 168 3.69 -9.08 5.65
N GLU A 169 3.17 -9.50 4.50
CA GLU A 169 3.22 -8.75 3.25
C GLU A 169 2.21 -7.59 3.24
N ALA A 170 1.06 -7.77 3.89
CA ALA A 170 0.00 -6.76 3.94
C ALA A 170 0.21 -5.68 5.02
N GLY A 171 1.09 -5.93 6.00
CA GLY A 171 1.29 -5.05 7.17
C GLY A 171 0.10 -4.97 8.14
N ILE A 172 -0.93 -5.79 7.92
CA ILE A 172 -2.18 -5.80 8.70
C ILE A 172 -2.52 -7.26 8.99
N ARG A 173 -2.99 -7.55 10.21
CA ARG A 173 -3.35 -8.90 10.64
C ARG A 173 -4.82 -9.02 11.02
N LYS A 174 -5.38 -10.22 10.91
CA LYS A 174 -6.67 -10.56 11.50
C LYS A 174 -6.60 -10.39 13.02
N PRO A 175 -7.62 -9.80 13.70
CA PRO A 175 -9.01 -9.55 13.23
C PRO A 175 -9.32 -8.15 12.67
N ASP A 176 -8.37 -7.45 12.06
CA ASP A 176 -8.65 -6.22 11.33
C ASP A 176 -9.44 -6.50 10.04
N ALA A 177 -10.63 -5.93 9.90
CA ALA A 177 -11.52 -6.15 8.75
C ALA A 177 -10.88 -5.82 7.39
N ARG A 178 -9.96 -4.84 7.37
CA ARG A 178 -9.27 -4.41 6.15
C ARG A 178 -8.46 -5.53 5.51
N PHE A 179 -8.00 -6.49 6.32
CA PHE A 179 -7.25 -7.64 5.82
C PHE A 179 -8.12 -8.51 4.91
N LEU A 180 -9.35 -8.82 5.31
CA LEU A 180 -10.27 -9.59 4.46
C LEU A 180 -10.82 -8.77 3.29
N TRP A 181 -10.95 -7.45 3.42
CA TRP A 181 -11.30 -6.59 2.28
C TRP A 181 -10.25 -6.66 1.18
N ARG A 182 -8.96 -6.57 1.53
CA ARG A 182 -7.85 -6.72 0.58
C ARG A 182 -7.85 -8.10 -0.08
N ALA A 183 -8.08 -9.16 0.69
CA ALA A 183 -8.16 -10.51 0.12
C ALA A 183 -9.38 -10.70 -0.80
N ALA A 184 -10.54 -10.16 -0.43
CA ALA A 184 -11.76 -10.19 -1.25
C ALA A 184 -11.59 -9.42 -2.57
N GLU A 185 -10.97 -8.23 -2.50
CA GLU A 185 -10.62 -7.43 -3.67
C GLU A 185 -9.66 -8.19 -4.60
N ALA A 186 -8.62 -8.83 -4.05
CA ALA A 186 -7.64 -9.58 -4.82
C ALA A 186 -8.26 -10.77 -5.58
N ILE A 187 -9.30 -11.40 -5.03
CA ILE A 187 -10.07 -12.43 -5.75
C ILE A 187 -11.21 -11.87 -6.62
N GLY A 188 -11.41 -10.55 -6.64
CA GLY A 188 -12.41 -9.87 -7.47
C GLY A 188 -13.86 -10.13 -7.04
N VAL A 189 -14.11 -10.41 -5.76
CA VAL A 189 -15.45 -10.67 -5.23
C VAL A 189 -15.71 -9.74 -4.02
N PRO A 190 -16.86 -9.02 -3.96
CA PRO A 190 -17.20 -8.24 -2.79
C PRO A 190 -17.23 -9.09 -1.52
N ILE A 191 -16.72 -8.58 -0.40
CA ILE A 191 -16.67 -9.32 0.87
C ILE A 191 -18.06 -9.82 1.32
N SER A 192 -19.11 -9.05 1.06
CA SER A 192 -20.51 -9.41 1.32
C SER A 192 -21.04 -10.58 0.49
N GLN A 193 -20.25 -11.09 -0.45
CA GLN A 193 -20.53 -12.27 -1.27
C GLN A 193 -19.48 -13.37 -1.06
N CYS A 194 -18.57 -13.17 -0.11
CA CYS A 194 -17.54 -14.13 0.27
C CYS A 194 -17.90 -14.86 1.56
N TRP A 195 -17.57 -16.15 1.62
CA TRP A 195 -17.42 -16.84 2.90
C TRP A 195 -15.98 -16.70 3.36
N TYR A 196 -15.78 -16.50 4.66
CA TYR A 196 -14.46 -16.59 5.26
C TYR A 196 -14.42 -17.79 6.20
N VAL A 197 -13.40 -18.64 6.04
CA VAL A 197 -13.23 -19.89 6.80
C VAL A 197 -11.91 -19.82 7.53
N GLY A 198 -11.97 -19.92 8.86
CA GLY A 198 -10.78 -19.94 9.72
C GLY A 198 -10.99 -20.81 10.95
N ASP A 199 -9.93 -21.05 11.72
CA ASP A 199 -9.92 -22.02 12.80
C ASP A 199 -10.08 -21.40 14.20
N HIS A 200 -9.97 -20.08 14.33
CA HIS A 200 -10.08 -19.37 15.60
C HIS A 200 -11.29 -18.43 15.68
N LEU A 201 -11.92 -18.35 16.85
CA LEU A 201 -13.00 -17.38 17.10
C LEU A 201 -12.50 -15.93 17.17
N ASP A 202 -11.43 -15.71 17.92
CA ASP A 202 -10.93 -14.38 18.30
C ASP A 202 -10.34 -13.59 17.14
N ARG A 203 -9.67 -14.28 16.22
CA ARG A 203 -9.02 -13.67 15.05
C ARG A 203 -9.74 -13.96 13.74
N ASP A 204 -10.32 -15.14 13.54
CA ASP A 204 -10.89 -15.47 12.23
C ASP A 204 -12.38 -15.15 12.14
N VAL A 205 -13.20 -15.79 12.97
CA VAL A 205 -14.64 -15.55 12.97
C VAL A 205 -14.93 -14.08 13.25
N LEU A 206 -14.25 -13.49 14.24
CA LEU A 206 -14.35 -12.06 14.52
C LEU A 206 -13.99 -11.19 13.30
N CYS A 207 -12.94 -11.55 12.55
CA CYS A 207 -12.57 -10.80 11.35
C CYS A 207 -13.63 -10.90 10.27
N GLY A 208 -14.14 -12.12 10.00
CA GLY A 208 -15.21 -12.35 9.04
C GLY A 208 -16.45 -11.52 9.35
N LYS A 209 -16.86 -11.49 10.63
CA LYS A 209 -17.97 -10.66 11.11
C LYS A 209 -17.71 -9.16 10.94
N ARG A 210 -16.54 -8.68 11.38
CA ARG A 210 -16.16 -7.26 11.25
C ARG A 210 -16.07 -6.81 9.79
N ALA A 211 -15.64 -7.70 8.90
CA ALA A 211 -15.49 -7.41 7.48
C ALA A 211 -16.83 -7.42 6.73
N GLY A 212 -17.90 -7.92 7.33
CA GLY A 212 -19.21 -8.08 6.68
C GLY A 212 -19.21 -9.21 5.65
N ALA A 213 -18.46 -10.29 5.92
CA ALA A 213 -18.51 -11.50 5.10
C ALA A 213 -19.92 -12.10 5.07
N ALA A 214 -20.30 -12.73 3.96
CA ALA A 214 -21.61 -13.38 3.83
C ALA A 214 -21.80 -14.52 4.85
N SER A 215 -20.69 -15.17 5.22
CA SER A 215 -20.63 -16.15 6.30
C SER A 215 -19.23 -16.19 6.90
N ALA A 216 -19.14 -16.19 8.23
CA ALA A 216 -17.92 -16.45 8.99
C ALA A 216 -18.00 -17.88 9.54
N VAL A 217 -17.21 -18.78 8.96
CA VAL A 217 -17.21 -20.21 9.24
C VAL A 217 -16.05 -20.56 10.17
N LEU A 218 -16.36 -21.25 11.26
CA LEU A 218 -15.36 -21.85 12.14
C LEU A 218 -15.02 -23.27 11.67
N MET A 219 -13.75 -23.53 11.43
CA MET A 219 -13.21 -24.86 11.18
C MET A 219 -12.15 -25.21 12.23
N PRO A 220 -12.53 -25.76 13.39
CA PRO A 220 -11.60 -25.96 14.49
C PRO A 220 -10.40 -26.79 14.06
N ALA A 221 -9.20 -26.35 14.43
CA ALA A 221 -8.00 -27.15 14.27
C ALA A 221 -8.05 -28.37 15.22
N PRO A 222 -7.62 -29.57 14.80
CA PRO A 222 -7.62 -30.78 15.64
C PRO A 222 -6.88 -30.64 16.97
N ASN A 223 -5.92 -29.70 17.04
CA ASN A 223 -5.07 -29.43 18.19
C ASN A 223 -5.29 -28.03 18.78
N ALA A 224 -6.47 -27.42 18.61
CA ALA A 224 -6.74 -26.05 19.04
C ALA A 224 -6.36 -25.84 20.52
N GLU A 225 -5.23 -25.18 20.76
CA GLU A 225 -4.76 -24.81 22.09
C GLU A 225 -5.81 -23.96 22.82
N LYS A 226 -5.74 -23.99 24.16
CA LYS A 226 -6.62 -23.20 25.04
C LYS A 226 -6.67 -21.74 24.57
N ARG A 227 -7.89 -21.29 24.29
CA ARG A 227 -8.18 -19.90 23.90
C ARG A 227 -7.65 -18.95 24.98
N PRO A 228 -6.90 -17.89 24.63
CA PRO A 228 -6.29 -17.01 25.62
C PRO A 228 -7.33 -16.22 26.42
N PHE A 229 -8.55 -16.05 25.91
CA PHE A 229 -9.66 -15.35 26.57
C PHE A 229 -11.01 -15.73 25.93
N ALA A 230 -12.10 -15.44 26.65
CA ALA A 230 -13.46 -15.60 26.13
C ALA A 230 -13.76 -14.58 25.01
N THR A 231 -14.50 -15.01 23.99
CA THR A 231 -14.97 -14.16 22.88
C THR A 231 -16.46 -14.40 22.70
N GLU A 232 -17.24 -13.33 22.61
CA GLU A 232 -18.71 -13.38 22.45
C GLU A 232 -19.16 -13.61 21.00
N VAL A 233 -18.22 -13.69 20.05
CA VAL A 233 -18.54 -13.88 18.65
C VAL A 233 -18.97 -15.33 18.38
N GLU A 234 -20.11 -15.49 17.71
CA GLU A 234 -20.59 -16.78 17.24
C GLU A 234 -20.33 -16.95 15.73
N PRO A 235 -19.85 -18.12 15.28
CA PRO A 235 -19.74 -18.41 13.86
C PRO A 235 -21.12 -18.61 13.23
N ASP A 236 -21.24 -18.29 11.95
CA ASP A 236 -22.47 -18.59 11.18
C ASP A 236 -22.62 -20.10 10.91
N LEU A 237 -21.50 -20.79 10.83
CA LEU A 237 -21.41 -22.22 10.57
C LEU A 237 -20.15 -22.77 11.25
N THR A 238 -20.23 -23.99 11.78
CA THR A 238 -19.06 -24.75 12.23
C THR A 238 -18.97 -26.03 11.40
N VAL A 239 -17.77 -26.32 10.88
CA VAL A 239 -17.47 -27.54 10.12
C VAL A 239 -16.19 -28.17 10.68
N ALA A 240 -16.10 -29.49 10.69
CA ALA A 240 -14.96 -30.20 11.25
C ALA A 240 -13.71 -30.08 10.37
N ASP A 241 -13.88 -30.17 9.05
CA ASP A 241 -12.79 -30.18 8.08
C ASP A 241 -13.26 -29.70 6.67
N PRO A 242 -12.34 -29.56 5.71
CA PRO A 242 -12.69 -29.16 4.34
C PRO A 242 -13.66 -30.11 3.61
N ALA A 243 -13.71 -31.41 3.96
CA ALA A 243 -14.65 -32.36 3.37
C ALA A 243 -16.10 -32.09 3.83
N GLU A 244 -16.28 -31.74 5.10
CA GLU A 244 -17.59 -31.30 5.61
C GLU A 244 -18.00 -29.96 5.02
N LEU A 245 -17.08 -29.00 4.89
CA LEU A 245 -17.35 -27.73 4.20
C LEU A 245 -17.83 -27.96 2.76
N LEU A 246 -17.16 -28.84 2.02
CA LEU A 246 -17.58 -29.24 0.68
C LEU A 246 -19.00 -29.81 0.67
N SER A 247 -19.31 -30.71 1.60
CA SER A 247 -20.65 -31.32 1.73
C SER A 247 -21.72 -30.26 1.98
N VAL A 248 -21.44 -29.27 2.84
CA VAL A 248 -22.34 -28.14 3.08
C VAL A 248 -22.54 -27.32 1.81
N LEU A 249 -21.46 -26.93 1.12
CA LEU A 249 -21.54 -26.12 -0.10
C LEU A 249 -22.32 -26.81 -1.23
N GLN A 250 -22.16 -28.14 -1.35
CA GLN A 250 -22.90 -28.95 -2.33
C GLN A 250 -24.40 -29.00 -2.04
N SER A 251 -24.79 -28.99 -0.76
CA SER A 251 -26.19 -28.96 -0.33
C SER A 251 -26.90 -27.64 -0.61
N LEU A 252 -26.15 -26.54 -0.76
CA LEU A 252 -26.72 -25.22 -1.03
C LEU A 252 -27.26 -25.13 -2.47
N PRO A 253 -28.36 -24.41 -2.71
CA PRO A 253 -28.91 -24.21 -4.04
C PRO A 253 -27.92 -23.46 -4.94
N ALA A 254 -27.84 -23.86 -6.21
CA ALA A 254 -27.01 -23.20 -7.22
C ALA A 254 -27.47 -21.75 -7.44
N ARG A 255 -26.51 -20.85 -7.71
CA ARG A 255 -26.79 -19.43 -7.99
C ARG A 255 -27.67 -19.31 -9.23
N GLY A 256 -28.82 -18.64 -9.11
CA GLY A 256 -29.75 -18.40 -10.23
C GLY A 256 -30.81 -19.47 -10.46
N ALA A 257 -30.88 -20.53 -9.66
CA ALA A 257 -32.02 -21.45 -9.71
C ALA A 257 -33.28 -20.74 -9.18
N LYS A 258 -34.23 -20.43 -10.08
CA LYS A 258 -35.58 -19.98 -9.68
C LYS A 258 -36.17 -21.03 -8.75
N ALA A 259 -36.47 -20.64 -7.51
CA ALA A 259 -37.33 -21.42 -6.63
C ALA A 259 -38.67 -21.64 -7.36
N ALA A 260 -38.94 -22.89 -7.73
CA ALA A 260 -40.25 -23.28 -8.23
C ALA A 260 -41.28 -23.10 -7.11
N ALA A 261 -42.38 -22.46 -7.49
CA ALA A 261 -43.45 -21.93 -6.68
C ALA A 261 -44.03 -22.85 -5.59
N THR A 262 -44.52 -22.22 -4.53
CA THR A 262 -45.91 -22.46 -4.08
C THR A 262 -46.54 -21.15 -3.62
N SER A 263 -47.59 -20.76 -4.33
CA SER A 263 -48.48 -19.62 -4.08
C SER A 263 -49.46 -19.89 -2.94
N ALA A 264 -49.91 -18.86 -2.23
CA ALA A 264 -51.33 -18.46 -2.20
C ALA A 264 -51.59 -17.27 -1.26
N ALA A 265 -52.35 -16.30 -1.79
CA ALA A 265 -53.33 -15.44 -1.10
C ALA A 265 -52.79 -14.41 -0.07
N THR A 266 -53.31 -13.20 0.12
CA THR A 266 -54.47 -12.46 -0.40
C THR A 266 -54.31 -10.98 0.01
N SER A 267 -54.81 -10.10 -0.84
CA SER A 267 -55.37 -8.76 -0.59
C SER A 267 -55.55 -8.29 0.87
N SER A 268 -55.09 -7.07 1.20
CA SER A 268 -55.95 -5.88 1.37
C SER A 268 -55.25 -4.74 2.13
N ALA A 269 -55.23 -3.53 1.55
CA ALA A 269 -55.01 -2.27 2.27
C ALA A 269 -56.25 -1.89 3.10
N PRO A 270 -56.12 -0.97 4.07
CA PRO A 270 -56.61 0.38 3.78
C PRO A 270 -55.76 1.54 4.35
N GLU A 271 -55.95 2.69 3.73
CA GLU A 271 -55.45 4.03 4.07
C GLU A 271 -55.96 4.54 5.41
N THR A 272 -55.15 5.35 6.11
CA THR A 272 -55.62 6.51 6.91
C THR A 272 -54.54 7.59 6.96
N SER A 273 -55.02 8.84 7.03
CA SER A 273 -54.34 10.09 6.71
C SER A 273 -53.72 10.84 7.91
N ALA A 274 -52.48 11.34 7.69
CA ALA A 274 -51.90 12.67 8.02
C ALA A 274 -51.79 13.18 9.49
N PRO A 275 -51.01 14.27 9.74
CA PRO A 275 -49.73 14.74 9.16
C PRO A 275 -48.67 15.05 10.26
N GLU A 276 -47.41 15.33 9.89
CA GLU A 276 -46.59 16.39 10.53
C GLU A 276 -45.18 16.54 9.88
N THR A 277 -44.97 17.75 9.35
CA THR A 277 -43.75 18.56 9.25
C THR A 277 -42.37 17.91 9.47
N ALA A 278 -41.57 17.83 8.40
CA ALA A 278 -40.12 17.98 8.49
C ALA A 278 -39.54 18.61 7.22
N THR A 279 -38.76 19.65 7.47
CA THR A 279 -38.05 20.58 6.59
C THR A 279 -37.26 19.90 5.45
N GLN A 280 -37.54 20.29 4.21
CA GLN A 280 -36.72 19.96 3.04
C GLN A 280 -35.40 20.72 3.09
N VAL A 281 -34.29 20.00 3.15
CA VAL A 281 -32.98 20.48 2.68
C VAL A 281 -32.69 19.74 1.39
N ALA A 282 -32.64 20.48 0.29
CA ALA A 282 -32.38 19.97 -1.04
C ALA A 282 -30.96 19.39 -1.14
N ALA A 283 -30.87 18.13 -1.54
CA ALA A 283 -29.63 17.52 -2.01
C ALA A 283 -29.29 18.07 -3.41
N PRO A 284 -28.05 18.47 -3.71
CA PRO A 284 -27.66 18.78 -5.06
C PRO A 284 -27.47 17.50 -5.87
N THR A 285 -28.19 17.43 -6.98
CA THR A 285 -28.17 16.40 -8.01
C THR A 285 -26.75 16.24 -8.58
N SER A 286 -26.10 15.09 -8.34
CA SER A 286 -24.85 14.74 -9.02
C SER A 286 -25.18 14.41 -10.48
N ALA A 287 -24.72 15.24 -11.41
CA ALA A 287 -24.72 14.91 -12.82
C ALA A 287 -23.74 13.75 -13.03
N ALA A 288 -24.27 12.53 -13.16
CA ALA A 288 -23.51 11.39 -13.62
C ALA A 288 -23.11 11.63 -15.08
N THR A 289 -21.84 11.91 -15.31
CA THR A 289 -21.24 11.89 -16.64
C THR A 289 -21.26 10.44 -17.12
N THR A 290 -22.14 10.13 -18.05
CA THR A 290 -22.17 8.85 -18.78
C THR A 290 -20.86 8.70 -19.56
N SER A 291 -19.98 7.80 -19.13
CA SER A 291 -18.80 7.40 -19.92
C SER A 291 -19.23 6.50 -21.07
N GLU A 292 -18.85 6.85 -22.29
CA GLU A 292 -18.97 6.04 -23.50
C GLU A 292 -18.33 4.65 -23.34
N PRO A 293 -18.73 3.64 -24.14
CA PRO A 293 -18.13 2.30 -24.09
C PRO A 293 -16.64 2.37 -24.47
N ARG A 294 -15.76 2.12 -23.49
CA ARG A 294 -14.30 2.07 -23.69
C ARG A 294 -13.92 0.94 -24.65
N THR A 295 -13.03 1.22 -25.59
CA THR A 295 -12.43 0.20 -26.46
C THR A 295 -11.61 -0.80 -25.62
N PRO A 296 -11.42 -2.06 -26.07
CA PRO A 296 -10.63 -3.05 -25.35
C PRO A 296 -9.20 -2.57 -25.03
N GLU A 297 -8.57 -1.87 -25.97
CA GLU A 297 -7.23 -1.30 -25.84
C GLU A 297 -7.14 -0.22 -24.74
N ALA A 298 -8.17 0.63 -24.62
CA ALA A 298 -8.24 1.62 -23.54
C ALA A 298 -8.44 0.94 -22.17
N ALA A 299 -9.19 -0.16 -22.09
CA ALA A 299 -9.36 -0.92 -20.86
C ALA A 299 -8.07 -1.62 -20.42
N GLU A 300 -7.27 -2.11 -21.37
CA GLU A 300 -5.95 -2.70 -21.10
C GLU A 300 -4.94 -1.67 -20.60
N ARG A 301 -4.87 -0.47 -21.21
CA ARG A 301 -4.00 0.62 -20.73
C ARG A 301 -4.37 1.05 -19.30
N VAL A 302 -5.67 1.12 -18.98
CA VAL A 302 -6.13 1.41 -17.62
C VAL A 302 -5.73 0.31 -16.62
N ALA A 303 -5.89 -0.96 -17.01
CA ALA A 303 -5.49 -2.08 -16.16
C ALA A 303 -3.97 -2.08 -15.90
N ALA A 304 -3.17 -1.79 -16.93
CA ALA A 304 -1.72 -1.64 -16.82
C ALA A 304 -1.34 -0.49 -15.88
N ALA A 305 -1.95 0.69 -16.03
CA ALA A 305 -1.69 1.85 -15.16
C ALA A 305 -1.98 1.53 -13.68
N ARG A 306 -3.08 0.82 -13.37
CA ARG A 306 -3.39 0.38 -12.00
C ARG A 306 -2.34 -0.60 -11.45
N GLN A 307 -1.86 -1.53 -12.27
CA GLN A 307 -0.80 -2.46 -11.88
C GLN A 307 0.51 -1.71 -11.61
N LEU A 308 0.88 -0.79 -12.50
CA LEU A 308 2.08 0.04 -12.39
C LEU A 308 2.04 0.94 -11.14
N ARG A 309 0.88 1.53 -10.80
CA ARG A 309 0.67 2.23 -9.53
C ARG A 309 1.02 1.35 -8.34
N ARG A 310 0.48 0.12 -8.29
CA ARG A 310 0.73 -0.82 -7.19
C ARG A 310 2.21 -1.20 -7.10
N GLN A 311 2.89 -1.33 -8.24
CA GLN A 311 4.34 -1.59 -8.25
C GLN A 311 5.13 -0.41 -7.66
N ALA A 312 4.78 0.82 -8.02
CA ALA A 312 5.37 2.03 -7.44
C ALA A 312 5.10 2.14 -5.94
N GLU A 313 3.87 1.89 -5.49
CA GLU A 313 3.51 1.85 -4.05
C GLU A 313 4.35 0.83 -3.28
N ASN A 314 4.44 -0.39 -3.81
CA ASN A 314 5.24 -1.45 -3.20
C ASN A 314 6.73 -1.07 -3.11
N ALA A 315 7.26 -0.35 -4.11
CA ALA A 315 8.64 0.10 -4.10
C ALA A 315 8.88 1.14 -3.01
N VAL A 316 8.08 2.23 -2.97
CA VAL A 316 8.26 3.28 -1.95
C VAL A 316 8.01 2.76 -0.54
N LEU A 317 7.07 1.82 -0.34
CA LEU A 317 6.84 1.20 0.97
C LEU A 317 8.03 0.36 1.46
N ARG A 318 8.83 -0.23 0.56
CA ARG A 318 10.04 -0.99 0.94
C ARG A 318 11.15 -0.12 1.49
N VAL A 319 11.18 1.16 1.12
CA VAL A 319 12.21 2.09 1.59
C VAL A 319 11.81 2.82 2.89
N GLU A 320 10.54 2.70 3.33
CA GLU A 320 10.03 3.38 4.53
C GLU A 320 10.86 3.09 5.78
N GLU A 321 11.05 1.82 6.11
CA GLU A 321 11.75 1.41 7.35
C GLU A 321 13.20 1.89 7.33
N TYR A 322 13.86 1.81 6.18
CA TYR A 322 15.22 2.27 5.97
C TYR A 322 15.34 3.78 6.22
N LEU A 323 14.54 4.60 5.53
CA LEU A 323 14.59 6.07 5.66
C LEU A 323 14.25 6.52 7.08
N ARG A 324 13.24 5.90 7.72
CA ARG A 324 12.88 6.23 9.10
C ARG A 324 13.98 5.86 10.10
N GLY A 325 14.68 4.75 9.87
CA GLY A 325 15.80 4.32 10.70
C GLY A 325 17.04 5.20 10.54
N ALA A 326 17.28 5.70 9.32
CA ALA A 326 18.38 6.60 9.02
C ALA A 326 18.13 8.04 9.48
N PHE A 327 16.89 8.53 9.39
CA PHE A 327 16.53 9.91 9.72
C PHE A 327 16.96 10.34 11.13
N ARG A 328 17.69 11.46 11.22
CA ARG A 328 18.32 11.98 12.48
C ARG A 328 19.37 11.04 13.10
N GLY A 329 19.78 10.01 12.38
CA GLY A 329 20.96 9.22 12.68
C GLY A 329 22.26 9.94 12.27
N ASN A 330 23.39 9.27 12.49
CA ASN A 330 24.66 9.73 11.95
C ASN A 330 24.71 9.44 10.46
N MET A 331 25.03 10.45 9.64
CA MET A 331 25.07 10.36 8.18
C MET A 331 26.40 10.89 7.64
N HIS A 332 26.86 10.32 6.53
CA HIS A 332 27.97 10.83 5.76
C HIS A 332 27.45 11.70 4.60
N VAL A 333 27.61 13.02 4.74
CA VAL A 333 27.14 13.99 3.74
C VAL A 333 28.24 14.29 2.73
N GLU A 334 27.93 14.07 1.46
CA GLU A 334 28.72 14.48 0.30
C GLU A 334 28.04 15.66 -0.42
N TYR A 335 28.80 16.36 -1.27
CA TYR A 335 28.32 17.52 -2.04
C TYR A 335 28.63 17.32 -3.53
N LYS A 336 27.61 17.37 -4.40
CA LYS A 336 27.74 17.20 -5.86
C LYS A 336 28.17 18.51 -6.53
N GLU A 337 27.25 19.44 -6.81
CA GLU A 337 27.53 20.72 -7.48
C GLU A 337 27.65 21.95 -6.53
N GLY A 338 27.91 21.70 -5.24
CA GLY A 338 28.19 22.73 -4.24
C GLY A 338 27.46 22.51 -2.91
N VAL A 339 27.57 23.48 -1.98
CA VAL A 339 27.06 23.33 -0.60
C VAL A 339 25.54 23.14 -0.48
N HIS A 340 24.81 23.38 -1.56
CA HIS A 340 23.34 23.28 -1.65
C HIS A 340 22.87 21.99 -2.34
N ASP A 341 23.79 21.18 -2.86
CA ASP A 341 23.52 19.95 -3.59
C ASP A 341 24.12 18.79 -2.80
N GLN A 342 23.39 18.41 -1.75
CA GLN A 342 23.79 17.43 -0.75
C GLN A 342 23.29 16.05 -1.16
N VAL A 343 24.15 15.06 -1.00
CA VAL A 343 23.80 13.65 -1.16
C VAL A 343 24.38 12.86 0.00
N THR A 344 23.67 11.84 0.45
CA THR A 344 24.14 10.95 1.51
C THR A 344 24.29 9.52 0.99
N GLU A 345 24.92 8.66 1.79
CA GLU A 345 24.89 7.23 1.57
C GLU A 345 23.44 6.68 1.55
N HIS A 346 22.49 7.39 2.18
CA HIS A 346 21.10 6.97 2.24
C HIS A 346 20.33 7.24 0.94
N ASP A 347 20.67 8.27 0.16
CA ASP A 347 20.07 8.51 -1.17
C ASP A 347 20.39 7.32 -2.09
N ARG A 348 21.67 6.95 -2.20
CA ARG A 348 22.15 5.82 -3.02
C ARG A 348 21.60 4.47 -2.56
N ALA A 349 21.51 4.25 -1.25
CA ALA A 349 20.94 3.02 -0.71
C ALA A 349 19.42 2.94 -0.96
N SER A 350 18.71 4.06 -0.81
CA SER A 350 17.28 4.15 -1.06
C SER A 350 16.96 3.93 -2.53
N GLU A 351 17.69 4.54 -3.45
CA GLU A 351 17.50 4.33 -4.88
C GLU A 351 17.74 2.87 -5.26
N LYS A 352 18.76 2.23 -4.67
CA LYS A 352 19.02 0.81 -4.87
C LYS A 352 17.83 -0.06 -4.41
N ILE A 353 17.26 0.23 -3.25
CA ILE A 353 16.07 -0.49 -2.75
C ILE A 353 14.88 -0.33 -3.71
N LEU A 354 14.67 0.88 -4.23
CA LEU A 354 13.62 1.16 -5.22
C LEU A 354 13.85 0.39 -6.52
N ILE A 355 15.06 0.47 -7.09
CA ILE A 355 15.45 -0.24 -8.32
C ILE A 355 15.23 -1.75 -8.17
N ASP A 356 15.76 -2.35 -7.10
CA ASP A 356 15.65 -3.79 -6.86
C ASP A 356 14.18 -4.22 -6.73
N ALA A 357 13.34 -3.40 -6.07
CA ALA A 357 11.91 -3.67 -5.92
C ALA A 357 11.12 -3.56 -7.23
N LEU A 358 11.46 -2.59 -8.08
CA LEU A 358 10.79 -2.33 -9.35
C LEU A 358 11.19 -3.35 -10.41
N LEU A 359 12.49 -3.58 -10.60
CA LEU A 359 12.97 -4.54 -11.60
C LEU A 359 12.63 -5.99 -11.25
N ALA A 360 12.44 -6.34 -9.98
CA ALA A 360 11.90 -7.64 -9.60
C ALA A 360 10.46 -7.88 -10.11
N GLN A 361 9.67 -6.82 -10.29
CA GLN A 361 8.27 -6.89 -10.74
C GLN A 361 8.10 -6.53 -12.22
N CYS A 362 9.02 -5.75 -12.79
CA CYS A 362 9.05 -5.38 -14.20
C CYS A 362 10.50 -5.43 -14.74
N PRO A 363 11.03 -6.63 -15.04
CA PRO A 363 12.45 -6.81 -15.40
C PRO A 363 12.90 -6.11 -16.69
N THR A 364 11.96 -5.75 -17.56
CA THR A 364 12.23 -5.09 -18.84
C THR A 364 12.13 -3.57 -18.77
N ALA A 365 11.74 -2.99 -17.63
CA ALA A 365 11.56 -1.55 -17.50
C ALA A 365 12.89 -0.79 -17.53
N SER A 366 12.85 0.43 -18.05
CA SER A 366 13.93 1.41 -17.89
C SER A 366 13.80 2.12 -16.54
N ILE A 367 14.92 2.56 -15.98
CA ILE A 367 14.97 3.40 -14.78
C ILE A 367 15.65 4.72 -15.10
N ILE A 368 15.07 5.83 -14.69
CA ILE A 368 15.69 7.15 -14.65
C ILE A 368 15.71 7.60 -13.19
N GLY A 369 16.87 7.50 -12.54
CA GLY A 369 17.06 7.90 -11.15
C GLY A 369 18.02 9.07 -10.99
N GLU A 370 17.92 9.74 -9.84
CA GLU A 370 18.78 10.87 -9.48
C GLU A 370 20.25 10.46 -9.25
N GLU A 371 20.48 9.33 -8.58
CA GLU A 371 21.80 8.92 -8.11
C GLU A 371 22.54 8.01 -9.07
N TYR A 372 21.86 7.02 -9.65
CA TYR A 372 22.46 6.07 -10.59
C TYR A 372 22.22 6.44 -12.06
N GLY A 373 21.44 7.49 -12.33
CA GLY A 373 21.14 7.94 -13.68
C GLY A 373 20.21 6.99 -14.43
N MET A 374 20.48 6.77 -15.72
CA MET A 374 19.65 5.92 -16.59
C MET A 374 20.12 4.47 -16.59
N ILE A 375 19.19 3.55 -16.36
CA ILE A 375 19.33 2.12 -16.64
C ILE A 375 18.39 1.79 -17.81
N GLU A 376 18.97 1.45 -18.97
CA GLU A 376 18.19 1.12 -20.17
C GLU A 376 17.50 -0.24 -20.03
N GLY A 377 16.17 -0.23 -20.22
CA GLY A 377 15.34 -1.42 -20.35
C GLY A 377 14.95 -1.70 -21.80
N SER A 378 14.33 -2.86 -22.03
CA SER A 378 13.87 -3.29 -23.36
C SER A 378 12.34 -3.18 -23.55
N GLY A 379 11.62 -2.78 -22.51
CA GLY A 379 10.15 -2.72 -22.47
C GLY A 379 9.61 -1.30 -22.54
N PRO A 380 8.27 -1.15 -22.59
CA PRO A 380 7.61 0.15 -22.74
C PRO A 380 7.53 0.96 -21.44
N VAL A 381 7.91 0.37 -20.30
CA VAL A 381 7.77 0.99 -18.97
C VAL A 381 9.05 1.71 -18.60
N THR A 382 8.92 2.94 -18.13
CA THR A 382 10.02 3.73 -17.54
C THR A 382 9.62 4.20 -16.15
N PHE A 383 10.46 3.91 -15.16
CA PHE A 383 10.31 4.44 -13.80
C PHE A 383 11.22 5.66 -13.59
N TYR A 384 10.66 6.72 -13.02
CA TYR A 384 11.39 7.93 -12.62
C TYR A 384 11.53 7.95 -11.11
N LEU A 385 12.75 7.96 -10.58
CA LEU A 385 13.03 7.75 -9.16
C LEU A 385 13.71 8.99 -8.55
N ASP A 386 13.08 9.52 -7.51
CA ASP A 386 13.77 10.35 -6.53
C ASP A 386 13.79 9.59 -5.19
N PRO A 387 14.96 9.10 -4.75
CA PRO A 387 15.05 8.30 -3.54
C PRO A 387 14.76 9.11 -2.26
N ILE A 388 15.12 10.39 -2.24
CA ILE A 388 14.93 11.31 -1.11
C ILE A 388 14.71 12.74 -1.64
N ASP A 389 13.49 13.05 -2.08
CA ASP A 389 13.16 14.42 -2.47
C ASP A 389 13.17 15.28 -1.19
N GLY A 390 14.07 16.26 -1.17
CA GLY A 390 14.38 17.04 0.02
C GLY A 390 15.52 16.48 0.86
N THR A 391 16.60 15.95 0.24
CA THR A 391 17.82 15.50 0.93
C THR A 391 18.35 16.51 1.95
N SER A 392 18.32 17.81 1.66
CA SER A 392 18.71 18.84 2.63
C SER A 392 17.85 18.82 3.89
N ASN A 393 16.56 18.53 3.80
CA ASN A 393 15.70 18.38 4.99
C ASN A 393 16.02 17.10 5.75
N PHE A 394 16.26 16.01 5.02
CA PHE A 394 16.64 14.72 5.59
C PHE A 394 17.93 14.83 6.41
N VAL A 395 18.98 15.42 5.83
CA VAL A 395 20.27 15.69 6.49
C VAL A 395 20.10 16.54 7.75
N GLN A 396 19.25 17.57 7.71
CA GLN A 396 19.05 18.48 8.85
C GLN A 396 18.04 17.96 9.89
N GLY A 397 17.41 16.82 9.66
CA GLY A 397 16.40 16.27 10.58
C GLY A 397 15.05 16.97 10.52
N ILE A 398 14.75 17.68 9.44
CA ILE A 398 13.45 18.30 9.14
C ILE A 398 12.56 17.24 8.47
N ALA A 399 11.41 16.96 9.07
CA ALA A 399 10.48 15.91 8.62
C ALA A 399 9.59 16.42 7.47
N PHE A 400 10.21 16.83 6.36
CA PHE A 400 9.55 17.22 5.12
C PHE A 400 10.39 16.73 3.93
N PHE A 401 10.39 15.43 3.71
CA PHE A 401 11.09 14.76 2.61
C PHE A 401 10.27 13.51 2.23
N CYS A 402 10.47 12.98 1.02
CA CYS A 402 9.75 11.78 0.57
C CYS A 402 10.59 10.89 -0.35
N ALA A 403 10.10 9.68 -0.60
CA ALA A 403 10.54 8.88 -1.75
C ALA A 403 9.47 8.98 -2.86
N SER A 404 9.90 9.18 -4.10
CA SER A 404 9.03 9.40 -5.26
C SER A 404 9.33 8.40 -6.36
N VAL A 405 8.27 7.79 -6.92
CA VAL A 405 8.34 6.90 -8.08
C VAL A 405 7.26 7.29 -9.08
N GLY A 406 7.66 7.93 -10.17
CA GLY A 406 6.82 8.18 -11.34
C GLY A 406 6.88 7.01 -12.32
N VAL A 407 5.78 6.75 -13.05
CA VAL A 407 5.72 5.65 -14.00
C VAL A 407 5.17 6.11 -15.35
N ALA A 408 5.97 5.92 -16.39
CA ALA A 408 5.55 6.11 -17.77
C ALA A 408 5.36 4.77 -18.48
N TYR A 409 4.40 4.73 -19.40
CA TYR A 409 4.21 3.65 -20.36
C TYR A 409 4.23 4.26 -21.76
N ASP A 410 5.17 3.81 -22.61
CA ASP A 410 5.46 4.39 -23.93
C ASP A 410 5.70 5.92 -23.87
N GLY A 411 6.44 6.36 -22.86
CA GLY A 411 6.80 7.78 -22.66
C GLY A 411 5.70 8.65 -22.02
N GLU A 412 4.48 8.14 -21.89
CA GLU A 412 3.37 8.84 -21.25
C GLU A 412 3.26 8.46 -19.78
N ILE A 413 3.29 9.45 -18.88
CA ILE A 413 3.10 9.23 -17.44
C ILE A 413 1.67 8.75 -17.18
N CYS A 414 1.55 7.57 -16.59
CA CYS A 414 0.28 6.89 -16.39
C CYS A 414 0.00 6.52 -14.92
N ALA A 415 1.04 6.49 -14.08
CA ALA A 415 0.93 6.18 -12.66
C ALA A 415 2.07 6.79 -11.84
N GLY A 416 1.93 6.80 -10.52
CA GLY A 416 3.01 7.16 -9.61
C GLY A 416 2.66 6.97 -8.15
N ALA A 417 3.68 6.97 -7.30
CA ALA A 417 3.56 6.93 -5.84
C ALA A 417 4.60 7.83 -5.18
N ILE A 418 4.20 8.55 -4.14
CA ILE A 418 5.05 9.38 -3.29
C ILE A 418 4.77 9.00 -1.84
N LEU A 419 5.81 8.65 -1.09
CA LEU A 419 5.70 8.31 0.33
C LEU A 419 6.36 9.40 1.18
N ASP A 420 5.59 10.06 2.04
CA ASP A 420 6.10 10.75 3.22
C ASP A 420 6.33 9.70 4.33
N PRO A 421 7.58 9.28 4.60
CA PRO A 421 7.85 8.19 5.51
C PRO A 421 7.59 8.60 6.98
N MET A 422 7.67 9.89 7.30
CA MET A 422 7.53 10.37 8.67
C MET A 422 6.06 10.50 9.06
N ALA A 423 5.23 11.07 8.19
CA ALA A 423 3.79 11.16 8.39
C ALA A 423 3.05 9.86 8.02
N ARG A 424 3.71 8.93 7.33
CA ARG A 424 3.11 7.71 6.75
C ARG A 424 1.95 8.04 5.83
N ASN A 425 2.17 9.04 4.97
CA ASN A 425 1.24 9.37 3.92
C ASN A 425 1.77 8.80 2.61
N LEU A 426 1.06 7.79 2.09
CA LEU A 426 1.28 7.26 0.76
C LEU A 426 0.30 7.93 -0.20
N PHE A 427 0.81 8.82 -1.02
CA PHE A 427 0.09 9.41 -2.14
C PHE A 427 0.35 8.58 -3.38
N SER A 428 -0.68 8.27 -4.16
CA SER A 428 -0.48 7.55 -5.41
C SER A 428 -1.57 7.87 -6.42
N ALA A 429 -1.32 7.59 -7.68
CA ALA A 429 -2.31 7.74 -8.73
C ALA A 429 -2.07 6.76 -9.87
N ASP A 430 -3.16 6.35 -10.52
CA ASP A 430 -3.16 5.64 -11.79
C ASP A 430 -3.89 6.50 -12.83
N SER A 431 -4.31 5.93 -13.96
CA SER A 431 -4.99 6.69 -15.01
C SER A 431 -6.42 7.13 -14.67
N GLU A 432 -6.98 6.72 -13.53
CA GLU A 432 -8.39 6.99 -13.19
C GLU A 432 -8.58 7.76 -11.88
N ALA A 433 -7.72 7.55 -10.88
CA ALA A 433 -7.87 8.19 -9.59
C ALA A 433 -6.54 8.41 -8.88
N ALA A 434 -6.54 9.42 -8.00
CA ALA A 434 -5.52 9.58 -6.96
C ALA A 434 -6.00 8.97 -5.65
N TYR A 435 -5.05 8.61 -4.79
CA TYR A 435 -5.26 8.00 -3.50
C TYR A 435 -4.33 8.61 -2.44
N LEU A 436 -4.81 8.64 -1.20
CA LEU A 436 -4.03 8.89 0.01
C LEU A 436 -4.31 7.76 0.99
N ASN A 437 -3.29 6.94 1.29
CA ASN A 437 -3.41 5.78 2.17
C ASN A 437 -4.59 4.86 1.80
N ASP A 438 -4.64 4.42 0.54
CA ASP A 438 -5.70 3.61 -0.08
C ASP A 438 -7.07 4.32 -0.28
N ALA A 439 -7.31 5.48 0.34
CA ALA A 439 -8.55 6.22 0.17
C ALA A 439 -8.49 7.12 -1.07
N VAL A 440 -9.57 7.15 -1.88
CA VAL A 440 -9.65 8.04 -3.05
C VAL A 440 -9.45 9.50 -2.62
N LEU A 441 -8.46 10.14 -3.23
CA LEU A 441 -8.12 11.54 -2.98
C LEU A 441 -8.83 12.44 -3.99
N ARG A 442 -9.50 13.48 -3.49
CA ARG A 442 -10.08 14.55 -4.30
C ARG A 442 -9.66 15.89 -3.75
N THR A 443 -9.06 16.72 -4.60
CA THR A 443 -8.62 18.06 -4.22
C THR A 443 -9.83 18.96 -3.96
N PRO A 444 -9.91 19.64 -2.80
CA PRO A 444 -10.95 20.62 -2.52
C PRO A 444 -10.77 21.88 -3.38
N GLN A 445 -11.82 22.70 -3.47
CA GLN A 445 -11.78 23.98 -4.18
C GLN A 445 -10.72 24.91 -3.57
N ALA A 446 -9.86 25.46 -4.41
CA ALA A 446 -8.78 26.35 -3.97
C ALA A 446 -9.31 27.74 -3.58
N LEU A 447 -8.65 28.37 -2.62
CA LEU A 447 -9.00 29.72 -2.17
C LEU A 447 -8.50 30.78 -3.16
N PRO A 448 -9.13 31.97 -3.22
CA PRO A 448 -8.59 33.09 -4.00
C PRO A 448 -7.24 33.57 -3.45
N ALA A 449 -6.37 34.14 -4.31
CA ALA A 449 -4.97 34.47 -4.02
C ALA A 449 -4.73 35.08 -2.63
N GLY A 450 -5.44 36.15 -2.28
CA GLY A 450 -5.29 36.85 -0.99
C GLY A 450 -5.69 36.04 0.26
N ARG A 451 -6.19 34.81 0.10
CA ARG A 451 -6.48 33.84 1.17
C ARG A 451 -5.76 32.50 0.97
N ALA A 452 -5.14 32.31 -0.19
CA ALA A 452 -4.47 31.07 -0.56
C ALA A 452 -3.07 30.97 0.08
N THR A 453 -2.64 29.73 0.30
CA THR A 453 -1.27 29.38 0.66
C THR A 453 -0.53 28.85 -0.56
N LEU A 454 0.62 29.46 -0.85
CA LEU A 454 1.57 29.00 -1.86
C LEU A 454 2.71 28.23 -1.18
N ILE A 455 3.01 27.05 -1.68
CA ILE A 455 4.23 26.31 -1.35
C ILE A 455 5.22 26.42 -2.51
N THR A 456 6.46 26.83 -2.25
CA THR A 456 7.42 27.04 -3.35
C THR A 456 8.88 26.90 -2.91
N GLY A 457 9.67 26.24 -3.74
CA GLY A 457 11.13 26.23 -3.63
C GLY A 457 11.79 27.49 -4.24
N TYR A 458 11.06 28.23 -5.08
CA TYR A 458 11.59 29.34 -5.86
C TYR A 458 11.85 30.61 -5.00
N PRO A 459 12.96 31.34 -5.26
CA PRO A 459 14.06 30.98 -6.13
C PRO A 459 15.07 30.09 -5.41
N THR A 460 15.52 29.04 -6.08
CA THR A 460 16.69 28.24 -5.71
C THR A 460 17.99 29.03 -5.95
N VAL A 461 19.13 28.48 -5.53
CA VAL A 461 20.44 29.08 -5.83
C VAL A 461 20.72 29.10 -7.33
N LYS A 462 20.24 28.10 -8.09
CA LYS A 462 20.32 28.10 -9.56
C LYS A 462 19.51 29.25 -10.14
N ASP A 463 18.32 29.49 -9.61
CA ASP A 463 17.49 30.61 -10.06
C ASP A 463 18.14 31.96 -9.78
N LEU A 464 18.79 32.13 -8.62
CA LEU A 464 19.54 33.35 -8.28
C LEU A 464 20.78 33.54 -9.18
N LYS A 465 21.47 32.46 -9.55
CA LYS A 465 22.62 32.52 -10.48
C LYS A 465 22.20 32.95 -11.88
N ILE A 466 21.04 32.49 -12.36
CA ILE A 466 20.55 32.77 -13.72
C ILE A 466 19.88 34.15 -13.78
N ASP A 467 18.95 34.44 -12.85
CA ASP A 467 18.06 35.60 -12.93
C ASP A 467 18.50 36.77 -12.02
N GLY A 468 19.54 36.60 -11.19
CA GLY A 468 20.05 37.62 -10.29
C GLY A 468 19.01 38.16 -9.29
N GLU A 469 19.03 39.47 -9.04
CA GLU A 469 18.08 40.12 -8.12
C GLU A 469 16.63 40.08 -8.60
N THR A 470 16.40 39.91 -9.91
CA THR A 470 15.03 39.76 -10.45
C THR A 470 14.34 38.53 -9.88
N ALA A 471 15.07 37.45 -9.58
CA ALA A 471 14.49 36.30 -8.90
C ALA A 471 13.91 36.65 -7.51
N LEU A 472 14.59 37.50 -6.75
CA LEU A 472 14.13 38.00 -5.44
C LEU A 472 12.92 38.94 -5.58
N GLN A 473 12.89 39.77 -6.63
CA GLN A 473 11.73 40.63 -6.92
C GLN A 473 10.48 39.81 -7.23
N ARG A 474 10.61 38.72 -8.02
CA ARG A 474 9.51 37.79 -8.28
C ARG A 474 9.05 37.09 -6.99
N GLN A 475 9.97 36.70 -6.11
CA GLN A 475 9.62 36.17 -4.79
C GLN A 475 8.83 37.18 -3.95
N ALA A 476 9.24 38.44 -3.94
CA ALA A 476 8.52 39.49 -3.23
C ALA A 476 7.09 39.66 -3.76
N GLN A 477 6.88 39.56 -5.09
CA GLN A 477 5.55 39.58 -5.69
C GLN A 477 4.67 38.43 -5.19
N LEU A 478 5.20 37.21 -5.10
CA LEU A 478 4.47 36.06 -4.56
C LEU A 478 4.07 36.29 -3.09
N ILE A 479 5.00 36.76 -2.26
CA ILE A 479 4.74 37.07 -0.84
C ILE A 479 3.67 38.15 -0.67
N GLN A 480 3.65 39.15 -1.54
CA GLN A 480 2.68 40.26 -1.47
C GLN A 480 1.26 39.86 -1.87
N ASN A 481 1.09 38.79 -2.67
CA ASN A 481 -0.20 38.44 -3.27
C ASN A 481 -0.85 37.19 -2.66
N PHE A 482 -0.09 36.32 -2.03
CA PHE A 482 -0.63 35.17 -1.29
C PHE A 482 -0.80 35.49 0.18
N SER A 483 -1.80 34.89 0.83
CA SER A 483 -1.97 35.03 2.28
C SER A 483 -0.78 34.46 3.04
N SER A 484 -0.17 33.41 2.51
CA SER A 484 1.00 32.82 3.10
C SER A 484 1.86 32.11 2.06
N VAL A 485 3.18 32.26 2.15
CA VAL A 485 4.15 31.56 1.31
C VAL A 485 4.97 30.63 2.21
N ARG A 486 5.20 29.40 1.78
CA ARG A 486 5.97 28.38 2.50
C ARG A 486 7.11 27.87 1.62
N ARG A 487 8.32 27.82 2.19
CA ARG A 487 9.50 27.22 1.58
C ARG A 487 9.91 26.02 2.41
N VAL A 488 9.56 24.84 1.93
CA VAL A 488 9.66 23.60 2.72
C VAL A 488 10.63 22.58 2.16
N GLY A 489 11.13 22.75 0.93
CA GLY A 489 12.32 22.03 0.45
C GLY A 489 12.11 20.63 -0.14
N SER A 490 10.89 20.26 -0.52
CA SER A 490 10.61 19.04 -1.31
C SER A 490 9.54 19.37 -2.38
N GLY A 491 9.87 19.12 -3.65
CA GLY A 491 9.01 19.43 -4.81
C GLY A 491 7.84 18.45 -4.94
N ALA A 492 8.12 17.16 -4.80
CA ALA A 492 7.15 16.08 -4.87
C ALA A 492 6.12 16.19 -3.73
N LEU A 493 6.53 16.46 -2.48
CA LEU A 493 5.56 16.72 -1.39
C LEU A 493 4.78 18.01 -1.58
N SER A 494 5.38 19.04 -2.18
CA SER A 494 4.64 20.27 -2.52
C SER A 494 3.46 19.97 -3.45
N LEU A 495 3.65 19.10 -4.45
CA LEU A 495 2.58 18.63 -5.34
C LEU A 495 1.55 17.77 -4.59
N CYS A 496 1.97 16.85 -3.73
CA CYS A 496 1.06 16.06 -2.89
C CYS A 496 0.20 16.92 -1.96
N HIS A 497 0.77 17.97 -1.37
CA HIS A 497 0.05 18.91 -0.52
C HIS A 497 -1.02 19.69 -1.29
N VAL A 498 -0.75 20.05 -2.55
CA VAL A 498 -1.78 20.61 -3.46
C VAL A 498 -2.85 19.57 -3.75
N ALA A 499 -2.48 18.35 -4.12
CA ALA A 499 -3.44 17.28 -4.41
C ALA A 499 -4.36 16.99 -3.21
N ALA A 500 -3.83 17.04 -1.99
CA ALA A 500 -4.58 16.86 -0.75
C ALA A 500 -5.41 18.08 -0.33
N GLY A 501 -5.17 19.25 -0.94
CA GLY A 501 -5.76 20.52 -0.52
C GLY A 501 -5.24 21.04 0.82
N TRP A 502 -4.06 20.58 1.27
CA TRP A 502 -3.38 21.12 2.44
C TRP A 502 -2.69 22.44 2.12
N THR A 503 -2.41 22.68 0.84
CA THR A 503 -2.00 23.96 0.28
C THR A 503 -2.78 24.23 -1.00
N ASP A 504 -3.01 25.50 -1.32
CA ASP A 504 -3.85 25.86 -2.47
C ASP A 504 -3.09 25.82 -3.81
N SER A 505 -1.80 26.11 -3.78
CA SER A 505 -0.96 26.20 -4.97
C SER A 505 0.51 25.90 -4.71
N ALA A 506 1.22 25.49 -5.77
CA ALA A 506 2.65 25.27 -5.78
C ALA A 506 3.33 25.88 -7.02
N LEU A 507 4.59 26.32 -6.84
CA LEU A 507 5.49 26.72 -7.93
C LEU A 507 6.87 26.11 -7.69
N GLY A 508 7.35 25.36 -8.67
CA GLY A 508 8.72 24.85 -8.72
C GLY A 508 9.44 25.36 -9.96
N ALA A 509 10.73 25.64 -9.82
CA ALA A 509 11.64 25.95 -10.91
C ALA A 509 12.96 25.27 -10.64
N SER A 510 13.70 24.96 -11.71
CA SER A 510 14.95 24.20 -11.64
C SER A 510 14.78 22.78 -11.09
N VAL A 511 13.73 22.09 -11.53
CA VAL A 511 13.43 20.68 -11.15
C VAL A 511 13.86 19.70 -12.23
N ASN A 512 13.96 18.43 -11.88
CA ASN A 512 14.20 17.31 -12.76
C ASN A 512 12.94 16.45 -12.94
N ALA A 513 12.98 15.53 -13.92
CA ALA A 513 11.83 14.68 -14.22
C ALA A 513 11.41 13.78 -13.06
N TRP A 514 12.37 13.28 -12.27
CA TRP A 514 12.09 12.45 -11.11
C TRP A 514 11.35 13.19 -9.97
N ASP A 515 11.57 14.51 -9.83
CA ASP A 515 10.91 15.35 -8.83
C ASP A 515 9.39 15.50 -9.09
N ILE A 516 8.99 15.49 -10.37
CA ILE A 516 7.64 15.90 -10.80
C ILE A 516 6.79 14.79 -11.40
N ALA A 517 7.41 13.73 -11.96
CA ALA A 517 6.71 12.68 -12.70
C ALA A 517 5.55 12.06 -11.91
N ALA A 518 5.78 11.65 -10.65
CA ALA A 518 4.72 11.11 -9.81
C ALA A 518 3.72 12.19 -9.36
N GLY A 519 4.23 13.34 -8.91
CA GLY A 519 3.43 14.41 -8.33
C GLY A 519 2.44 15.02 -9.32
N MET A 520 2.81 15.17 -10.59
CA MET A 520 1.92 15.71 -11.61
C MET A 520 0.74 14.77 -11.89
N GLN A 521 0.96 13.46 -11.92
CA GLN A 521 -0.10 12.48 -12.10
C GLN A 521 -1.06 12.51 -10.90
N ILE A 522 -0.52 12.58 -9.69
CA ILE A 522 -1.30 12.67 -8.45
C ILE A 522 -2.18 13.92 -8.43
N VAL A 523 -1.63 15.09 -8.77
CA VAL A 523 -2.41 16.35 -8.83
C VAL A 523 -3.54 16.25 -9.86
N ARG A 524 -3.23 15.80 -11.09
CA ARG A 524 -4.22 15.67 -12.16
C ARG A 524 -5.37 14.74 -11.77
N MET A 525 -5.04 13.58 -11.23
CA MET A 525 -6.03 12.55 -10.88
C MET A 525 -6.81 12.87 -9.61
N ALA A 526 -6.27 13.72 -8.73
CA ALA A 526 -7.02 14.27 -7.60
C ALA A 526 -8.00 15.38 -8.03
N GLY A 527 -7.92 15.85 -9.29
CA GLY A 527 -8.76 16.91 -9.85
C GLY A 527 -8.16 18.31 -9.76
N GLY A 528 -6.89 18.43 -9.34
CA GLY A 528 -6.13 19.67 -9.43
C GLY A 528 -5.60 19.94 -10.83
N THR A 529 -5.08 21.15 -11.03
CA THR A 529 -4.39 21.56 -12.25
C THR A 529 -2.89 21.44 -12.03
N TYR A 530 -2.20 20.75 -12.95
CA TYR A 530 -0.75 20.79 -13.10
C TYR A 530 -0.42 21.40 -14.45
N GLN A 531 0.45 22.41 -14.46
CA GLN A 531 0.92 23.07 -15.66
C GLN A 531 2.46 23.03 -15.71
N PRO A 532 3.06 22.44 -16.75
CA PRO A 532 4.51 22.49 -16.93
C PRO A 532 4.99 23.92 -17.19
N LEU A 533 6.11 24.31 -16.58
CA LEU A 533 6.79 25.58 -16.82
C LEU A 533 8.06 25.33 -17.62
N TRP A 534 7.99 25.66 -18.92
CA TRP A 534 9.11 25.60 -19.85
C TRP A 534 9.93 26.89 -19.84
N TYR A 535 11.23 26.76 -20.04
CA TYR A 535 12.13 27.87 -20.37
C TYR A 535 12.20 27.94 -21.90
N GLY A 536 11.77 29.06 -22.48
CA GLY A 536 11.48 29.15 -23.92
C GLY A 536 10.27 28.34 -24.41
N GLU A 537 10.21 28.11 -25.73
CA GLU A 537 9.20 27.28 -26.40
C GLU A 537 9.70 25.83 -26.52
N PRO A 538 9.01 24.84 -25.93
CA PRO A 538 9.42 23.44 -26.07
C PRO A 538 9.18 22.94 -27.49
N GLU A 539 9.93 21.93 -27.90
CA GLU A 539 9.65 21.23 -29.17
C GLU A 539 8.28 20.54 -29.09
N SER A 540 7.59 20.47 -30.22
CA SER A 540 6.28 19.80 -30.30
C SER A 540 6.41 18.34 -29.89
N GLY A 541 5.65 17.92 -28.88
CA GLY A 541 5.66 16.55 -28.38
C GLY A 541 6.65 16.28 -27.25
N THR A 542 7.32 17.31 -26.72
CA THR A 542 8.11 17.18 -25.48
C THR A 542 7.20 16.78 -24.32
N ALA A 543 7.61 15.79 -23.54
CA ALA A 543 6.79 15.25 -22.46
C ALA A 543 6.78 16.17 -21.23
N ASP A 544 5.64 16.28 -20.54
CA ASP A 544 5.47 17.22 -19.43
C ASP A 544 6.44 16.99 -18.26
N GLN A 545 6.89 15.74 -18.05
CA GLN A 545 7.87 15.41 -17.02
C GLN A 545 9.26 15.97 -17.30
N ASP A 546 9.56 16.38 -18.54
CA ASP A 546 10.86 16.96 -18.89
C ASP A 546 10.89 18.48 -18.67
N ALA A 547 9.79 19.07 -18.19
CA ALA A 547 9.70 20.49 -17.91
C ALA A 547 10.62 20.89 -16.73
N PRO A 548 11.46 21.93 -16.87
CA PRO A 548 12.38 22.36 -15.82
C PRO A 548 11.68 23.12 -14.68
N GLY A 549 10.36 23.16 -14.66
CA GLY A 549 9.54 23.81 -13.65
C GLY A 549 8.08 23.39 -13.76
N TYR A 550 7.29 23.81 -12.78
CA TYR A 550 5.85 23.54 -12.76
C TYR A 550 5.09 24.60 -11.98
N LEU A 551 3.80 24.67 -12.30
CA LEU A 551 2.78 25.30 -11.48
C LEU A 551 1.71 24.26 -11.15
N ALA A 552 1.15 24.31 -9.94
CA ALA A 552 0.02 23.46 -9.59
C ALA A 552 -0.97 24.19 -8.68
N TRP A 553 -2.25 23.87 -8.78
CA TRP A 553 -3.28 24.41 -7.90
C TRP A 553 -4.54 23.54 -7.84
N GLY A 554 -5.35 23.72 -6.79
CA GLY A 554 -6.64 23.03 -6.67
C GLY A 554 -7.74 23.58 -7.60
N PRO A 555 -8.86 22.85 -7.78
CA PRO A 555 -9.97 23.27 -8.62
C PRO A 555 -10.44 24.70 -8.36
N GLY A 556 -10.73 25.44 -9.44
CA GLY A 556 -11.22 26.82 -9.37
C GLY A 556 -10.18 27.85 -8.92
N GLY A 557 -8.94 27.44 -8.66
CA GLY A 557 -7.83 28.36 -8.42
C GLY A 557 -7.57 29.24 -9.64
N ASN A 558 -7.43 30.55 -9.39
CA ASN A 558 -7.02 31.54 -10.37
C ASN A 558 -6.02 32.47 -9.69
N TYR A 559 -4.76 32.36 -10.09
CA TYR A 559 -3.64 33.08 -9.48
C TYR A 559 -2.87 33.86 -10.54
N PRO A 560 -3.35 35.05 -10.96
CA PRO A 560 -2.69 35.83 -12.01
C PRO A 560 -1.23 36.17 -11.70
N VAL A 561 -0.90 36.38 -10.42
CA VAL A 561 0.48 36.61 -9.99
C VAL A 561 1.38 35.39 -10.25
N LEU A 562 0.85 34.18 -10.11
CA LEU A 562 1.59 32.93 -10.28
C LEU A 562 1.91 32.72 -11.77
N GLU A 563 0.91 32.94 -12.64
CA GLU A 563 1.08 32.92 -14.09
C GLU A 563 2.03 34.03 -14.57
N GLN A 564 1.91 35.24 -14.02
CA GLN A 564 2.78 36.36 -14.35
C GLN A 564 4.25 36.05 -13.99
N VAL A 565 4.50 35.52 -12.79
CA VAL A 565 5.85 35.13 -12.37
C VAL A 565 6.40 34.01 -13.26
N ALA A 566 5.60 33.01 -13.61
CA ALA A 566 6.00 31.96 -14.55
C ALA A 566 6.34 32.53 -15.95
N ALA A 567 5.52 33.43 -16.49
CA ALA A 567 5.80 34.07 -17.76
C ALA A 567 7.10 34.89 -17.73
N GLN A 568 7.39 35.55 -16.61
CA GLN A 568 8.65 36.28 -16.43
C GLN A 568 9.87 35.35 -16.29
N ILE A 569 9.73 34.19 -15.66
CA ILE A 569 10.80 33.17 -15.61
C ILE A 569 11.05 32.64 -17.03
N ARG A 570 9.99 32.25 -17.74
CA ARG A 570 10.05 31.78 -19.13
C ARG A 570 10.66 32.78 -20.09
N ALA A 571 10.40 34.08 -19.91
CA ALA A 571 10.97 35.11 -20.77
C ALA A 571 12.46 35.39 -20.48
N ALA A 572 12.93 35.04 -19.28
CA ALA A 572 14.31 35.27 -18.87
C ALA A 572 15.26 34.10 -19.21
N ARG A 573 14.71 32.93 -19.54
CA ARG A 573 15.45 31.67 -19.77
C ARG A 573 14.97 31.02 -21.04
#